data_AF-A0A918ACX5-F1
#
_entry.id   AF-A0A918ACX5-F1
#
_cell.length_a   1.000
_cell.length_b   1.000
_cell.length_c   1.000
_cell.angle_alpha   90.00
_cell.angle_beta   90.00
_cell.angle_gamma   90.00
#
_symmetry.space_group_name_H-M   'P 1'
#
loop_
_entity.id
_entity.type
_entity.pdbx_description
1 polymer ?
#
loop_
_entity_poly.entity_id
_entity_poly.type
_entity_poly.pdbx_seq_one_letter_code
_entity_poly.pdbx_strand_id
1 'polypeptide(L)'
;MDETDAAEGVRLLASRLPFWTVWYGQHTGHFWALPKGPYLASAPHIESFTADELEQQAWEIERAFLAQPVRRRPARPILRSR
;
A
#
# COMPACT_ATOMS: atom_id res chain seq x y z
N MET A 1 -10.67 12.97 16.04
CA MET A 1 -9.19 13.05 16.06
C MET A 1 -8.84 14.48 15.69
N ASP A 2 -8.00 15.15 16.47
CA ASP A 2 -7.51 16.47 16.08
C ASP A 2 -6.35 16.36 15.06
N GLU A 3 -5.93 17.49 14.49
CA GLU A 3 -4.90 17.53 13.46
C GLU A 3 -3.52 17.06 13.97
N THR A 4 -3.23 17.28 15.25
CA THR A 4 -1.94 16.92 15.85
C THR A 4 -1.86 15.40 16.05
N ASP A 5 -2.92 14.81 16.59
CA ASP A 5 -3.07 13.36 16.74
C ASP A 5 -2.96 12.64 15.39
N ALA A 6 -3.63 13.18 14.36
CA ALA A 6 -3.60 12.62 13.02
C ALA A 6 -2.20 12.73 12.39
N ALA A 7 -1.50 13.85 12.58
CA ALA A 7 -0.15 14.03 12.08
C ALA A 7 0.85 13.08 12.75
N GLU A 8 0.73 12.83 14.06
CA GLU A 8 1.53 11.84 14.76
C GLU A 8 1.24 10.43 14.26
N GLY A 9 -0.05 10.07 14.11
CA GLY A 9 -0.48 8.78 13.55
C GLY A 9 0.10 8.52 12.15
N VAL A 10 0.03 9.50 11.26
CA VAL A 10 0.62 9.40 9.90
C VAL A 10 2.14 9.22 9.96
N ARG A 11 2.85 9.94 10.84
CA ARG A 11 4.30 9.80 10.99
C ARG A 11 4.70 8.41 11.49
N LEU A 12 3.98 7.89 12.49
CA LEU A 12 4.21 6.54 13.01
C LEU A 12 3.94 5.50 11.92
N LEU A 13 2.81 5.58 11.21
CA LEU A 13 2.51 4.69 10.11
C LEU A 13 3.56 4.71 9.00
N ALA A 14 3.98 5.90 8.57
CA ALA A 14 5.02 6.04 7.54
C ALA A 14 6.35 5.41 7.95
N SER A 15 6.67 5.39 9.25
CA SER A 15 7.88 4.73 9.76
C SER A 15 7.78 3.20 9.75
N ARG A 16 6.57 2.65 9.95
CA ARG A 16 6.32 1.20 10.01
C ARG A 16 5.99 0.59 8.65
N LEU A 17 5.53 1.41 7.70
CA LEU A 17 5.09 1.02 6.36
C LEU A 17 5.97 1.66 5.27
N PRO A 18 7.25 1.29 5.14
CA PRO A 18 8.20 1.96 4.23
C PRO A 18 7.87 1.79 2.74
N PHE A 19 7.02 0.81 2.40
CA PHE A 19 6.53 0.55 1.05
C PHE A 19 5.21 1.25 0.73
N TRP A 20 4.79 2.18 1.57
CA TRP A 20 3.53 2.92 1.40
C TRP A 20 3.77 4.41 1.55
N THR A 21 3.00 5.20 0.79
CA THR A 21 2.79 6.62 1.05
C THR A 21 1.53 6.74 1.88
N VAL A 22 1.62 7.31 3.08
CA VAL A 22 0.51 7.40 4.04
C VAL A 22 0.11 8.85 4.26
N TRP A 23 -1.20 9.11 4.37
CA TRP A 23 -1.73 10.43 4.74
C TRP A 23 -3.07 10.32 5.48
N TYR A 24 -3.49 11.42 6.11
CA TYR A 24 -4.80 11.54 6.75
C TYR A 24 -5.65 12.60 6.05
N GLY A 25 -6.87 12.25 5.69
CA GLY A 25 -7.84 13.17 5.10
C GLY A 25 -8.70 13.80 6.19
N GLN A 26 -8.41 15.03 6.60
CA GLN A 26 -9.15 15.71 7.67
C GLN A 26 -10.65 15.84 7.38
N HIS A 27 -11.02 16.05 6.12
CA HIS A 27 -12.43 16.18 5.73
C HIS A 27 -13.20 14.85 5.75
N THR A 28 -12.52 13.74 5.50
CA THR A 28 -13.15 12.42 5.48
C THR A 28 -13.03 11.73 6.84
N GLY A 29 -12.00 12.04 7.62
CA GLY A 29 -11.69 11.37 8.87
C GLY A 29 -10.95 10.04 8.68
N HIS A 30 -10.38 9.79 7.49
CA HIS A 30 -9.72 8.53 7.15
C HIS A 30 -8.21 8.66 7.00
N PHE A 31 -7.51 7.61 7.40
CA PHE A 31 -6.16 7.32 6.95
C PHE A 31 -6.18 6.64 5.58
N TRP A 32 -5.18 6.94 4.77
CA TRP A 32 -5.00 6.39 3.45
C TRP A 32 -3.58 5.89 3.29
N ALA A 33 -3.41 4.79 2.55
CA ALA A 33 -2.10 4.29 2.14
C ALA A 33 -2.11 3.93 0.65
N LEU A 34 -1.13 4.48 -0.08
CA LEU A 34 -0.87 4.19 -1.48
C LEU A 34 0.41 3.35 -1.59
N PRO A 35 0.41 2.21 -2.31
CA PRO A 35 1.61 1.39 -2.43
C PRO A 35 2.72 2.11 -3.21
N LYS A 36 3.96 1.87 -2.80
CA LYS A 36 5.18 2.44 -3.37
C LYS A 36 6.06 1.34 -3.95
N GLY A 37 6.59 1.61 -5.14
CA GLY A 37 7.61 0.77 -5.78
C GLY A 37 7.06 -0.41 -6.58
N PRO A 38 7.94 -1.09 -7.33
CA PRO A 38 7.54 -2.09 -8.33
C PRO A 38 6.95 -3.37 -7.72
N TYR A 39 7.31 -3.67 -6.48
CA TYR A 39 6.91 -4.88 -5.77
C TYR A 39 5.43 -4.86 -5.35
N LEU A 40 4.89 -3.69 -4.99
CA LEU A 40 3.47 -3.50 -4.69
C LEU A 40 2.72 -2.79 -5.83
N ALA A 41 3.27 -2.74 -7.05
CA ALA A 41 2.72 -1.93 -8.13
C ALA A 41 1.29 -2.31 -8.55
N SER A 42 0.84 -3.53 -8.26
CA SER A 42 -0.54 -3.97 -8.48
C SER A 42 -1.35 -4.16 -7.20
N ALA A 43 -0.82 -3.72 -6.06
CA ALA A 43 -1.58 -3.68 -4.82
C ALA A 43 -2.64 -2.56 -4.88
N PRO A 44 -3.81 -2.76 -4.27
CA PRO A 44 -4.80 -1.70 -4.15
C PRO A 44 -4.30 -0.60 -3.21
N HIS A 45 -4.79 0.63 -3.39
CA HIS A 45 -4.75 1.60 -2.31
C HIS A 45 -5.78 1.20 -1.24
N ILE A 46 -5.52 1.58 0.00
CA ILE A 46 -6.37 1.22 1.14
C ILE A 46 -6.69 2.46 1.97
N GLU A 47 -7.83 2.42 2.64
CA GLU A 47 -8.29 3.46 3.55
C GLU A 47 -8.92 2.83 4.79
N SER A 48 -8.82 3.53 5.93
CA SER A 48 -9.47 3.13 7.18
C SER A 48 -9.69 4.33 8.10
N PHE A 49 -10.64 4.21 9.03
CA PHE A 49 -10.90 5.18 10.09
C PHE A 49 -9.80 5.22 11.16
N THR A 50 -9.00 4.17 11.32
CA THR A 50 -7.96 4.09 12.34
C THR A 50 -6.59 3.74 11.76
N ALA A 51 -5.54 4.18 12.45
CA ALA A 51 -4.17 3.89 12.03
C ALA A 51 -3.86 2.38 12.12
N ASP A 52 -4.29 1.72 13.19
CA ASP A 52 -4.00 0.30 13.43
C ASP A 52 -4.66 -0.60 12.37
N GLU A 53 -5.89 -0.29 11.95
CA GLU A 53 -6.56 -1.02 10.88
C GLU A 53 -5.84 -0.83 9.54
N LEU A 54 -5.41 0.39 9.22
CA LEU A 54 -4.64 0.67 8.01
C LEU A 54 -3.31 -0.11 8.01
N GLU A 55 -2.61 -0.12 9.14
CA GLU A 55 -1.36 -0.87 9.33
C GLU A 55 -1.56 -2.37 9.12
N GLN A 56 -2.59 -2.94 9.74
CA GLN A 56 -2.91 -4.35 9.59
C GLN A 56 -3.19 -4.73 8.14
N GLN A 57 -4.03 -3.93 7.43
CA GLN A 57 -4.33 -4.16 6.02
C GLN A 57 -3.08 -4.05 5.14
N ALA A 58 -2.22 -3.05 5.37
CA ALA A 58 -0.97 -2.89 4.64
C ALA A 58 -0.06 -4.10 4.80
N TRP A 59 0.10 -4.63 6.02
CA TRP A 59 0.90 -5.83 6.28
C TRP A 59 0.30 -7.10 5.68
N GLU A 60 -1.03 -7.24 5.64
CA GLU A 60 -1.68 -8.36 4.97
C GLU A 60 -1.41 -8.35 3.48
N ILE A 61 -1.51 -7.18 2.85
CA ILE A 61 -1.17 -7.00 1.43
C ILE A 61 0.31 -7.28 1.19
N GLU A 62 1.21 -6.70 1.98
CA GLU A 62 2.64 -6.95 1.85
C GLU A 62 2.98 -8.44 1.96
N ARG A 63 2.41 -9.15 2.95
CA ARG A 63 2.61 -10.60 3.09
C ARG A 63 2.08 -11.37 1.89
N ALA A 64 0.90 -11.02 1.39
CA ALA A 64 0.31 -11.66 0.23
C ALA A 64 1.14 -11.46 -1.05
N PHE A 65 1.75 -10.29 -1.22
CA PHE A 65 2.64 -10.03 -2.36
C PHE A 65 4.01 -10.70 -2.18
N LEU A 66 4.49 -10.93 -0.95
CA LEU A 66 5.82 -11.51 -0.68
C LEU A 66 5.75 -13.02 -0.89
N ALA A 67 4.60 -13.60 -0.53
CA ALA A 67 4.30 -15.01 -0.72
C ALA A 67 4.01 -15.38 -2.18
N GLN A 68 3.74 -14.42 -3.06
CA GLN A 68 3.54 -14.70 -4.48
C GLN A 68 4.88 -14.96 -5.18
N PRO A 69 5.13 -16.16 -5.74
CA PRO A 69 6.28 -16.35 -6.61
C PRO A 69 6.10 -15.41 -7.80
N VAL A 70 7.10 -14.57 -8.08
CA VAL A 70 7.12 -13.64 -9.21
C VAL A 70 6.57 -14.37 -10.42
N ARG A 71 5.30 -14.10 -10.78
CA ARG A 71 4.73 -14.64 -12.01
C ARG A 71 5.49 -13.98 -13.13
N ARG A 72 6.56 -14.63 -13.60
CA ARG A 72 7.29 -14.24 -14.81
C ARG A 72 6.22 -14.11 -15.88
N ARG A 73 5.97 -12.87 -16.29
CA ARG A 73 5.10 -12.56 -17.42
C ARG A 73 5.59 -13.45 -18.57
N PRO A 74 4.77 -14.38 -19.11
CA PRO A 74 5.22 -15.21 -20.21
C PRO A 74 5.63 -14.25 -21.33
N ALA A 75 6.89 -14.37 -21.77
CA ALA A 75 7.37 -13.62 -22.92
C ALA A 75 6.41 -13.94 -24.07
N ARG A 76 5.68 -12.92 -24.56
CA ARG A 76 4.82 -13.09 -25.73
C ARG A 76 5.69 -13.69 -26.85
N PRO A 77 5.36 -14.87 -27.39
CA PRO A 77 6.09 -15.37 -28.53
C PRO A 77 5.90 -14.37 -29.67
N ILE A 78 7.00 -13.81 -30.16
CA ILE A 78 7.02 -12.99 -31.36
C ILE A 78 6.71 -13.96 -32.51
N LEU A 79 5.44 -14.07 -32.90
CA LEU A 79 5.06 -14.74 -34.13
C LEU A 79 5.67 -13.93 -35.29
N ARG A 80 6.80 -14.41 -35.81
CA ARG A 80 7.32 -13.97 -37.11
C ARG A 80 6.52 -14.71 -38.18
N SER A 81 5.53 -14.03 -38.74
CA SER A 81 4.89 -14.45 -39.99
C SER A 81 5.94 -14.41 -41.10
N ARG A 82 6.12 -15.51 -41.82
CA ARG A 82 6.78 -15.58 -43.13
C ARG A 82 5.74 -16.01 -44.16
#